data_AF-A0A563U662-F1
#
_entry.id   AF-A0A563U662-F1
#
_cell.length_a   1.000
_cell.length_b   1.000
_cell.length_c   1.000
_cell.angle_alpha   90.00
_cell.angle_beta   90.00
_cell.angle_gamma   90.00
#
_symmetry.space_group_name_H-M   'P 1'
#
loop_
_entity.id
_entity.type
_entity.pdbx_description
1 polymer ?
#
loop_
_entity_poly.entity_id
_entity_poly.type
_entity_poly.pdbx_seq_one_letter_code
_entity_poly.pdbx_strand_id
1 'polypeptide(L)'
;MFKKFRNLETAFQHVRSFTLVIIACAFLATGFTVYQSQQLIAKIQGRVYILFNGKVLDAVAADRKDNVAVEARDHVKAFHELFFTLSPDDKANKAGLNKALYLADESAKRAYDNLNESGYYANIISGNISQQLRVDSVHIDLRNYPYPFRCYATQTIIRTSSTVTRSLVTSGELRNVSRSDNNPHGFLIQRWSTIENADIKVVNH
;
A
#
# COMPACT_ATOMS: atom_id res chain seq x y z
N MET A 1 27.75 55.47 -63.66
CA MET A 1 27.21 54.12 -63.92
C MET A 1 27.43 53.10 -62.77
N PHE A 2 28.04 53.46 -61.62
CA PHE A 2 28.43 52.50 -60.56
C PHE A 2 27.52 52.38 -59.32
N LYS A 3 26.42 53.14 -59.21
CA LYS A 3 25.49 53.03 -58.05
C LYS A 3 24.52 51.85 -58.14
N LYS A 4 24.24 51.31 -59.33
CA LYS A 4 23.29 50.18 -59.52
C LYS A 4 23.85 48.83 -59.06
N PHE A 5 25.15 48.58 -59.21
CA PHE A 5 25.77 47.31 -58.80
C PHE A 5 25.86 47.18 -57.26
N ARG A 6 26.08 48.28 -56.54
CA ARG A 6 26.15 48.28 -55.06
C ARG A 6 24.82 47.95 -54.39
N ASN A 7 23.69 48.28 -55.04
CA ASN A 7 22.35 47.98 -54.56
C ASN A 7 21.94 46.51 -54.76
N LEU A 8 22.49 45.84 -55.77
CA LEU A 8 22.27 44.40 -56.00
C LEU A 8 23.04 43.57 -54.97
N GLU A 9 24.28 43.93 -54.70
CA GLU A 9 25.13 43.22 -53.74
C GLU A 9 24.62 43.37 -52.29
N THR A 10 24.18 44.57 -51.90
CA THR A 10 23.52 44.77 -50.59
C THR A 10 22.18 44.03 -50.52
N ALA A 11 21.38 43.97 -51.59
CA ALA A 11 20.15 43.20 -51.61
C ALA A 11 20.41 41.69 -51.43
N PHE A 12 21.42 41.12 -52.08
CA PHE A 12 21.82 39.73 -51.88
C PHE A 12 22.31 39.45 -50.46
N GLN A 13 23.03 40.39 -49.84
CA GLN A 13 23.47 40.26 -48.46
C GLN A 13 22.30 40.25 -47.47
N HIS A 14 21.26 41.07 -47.70
CA HIS A 14 20.04 41.07 -46.89
C HIS A 14 19.23 39.79 -47.06
N VAL A 15 19.12 39.26 -48.29
CA VAL A 15 18.43 37.98 -48.54
C VAL A 15 19.16 36.82 -47.85
N ARG A 16 20.50 36.84 -47.86
CA ARG A 16 21.31 35.82 -47.17
C ARG A 16 21.20 35.89 -45.65
N SER A 17 21.20 37.09 -45.06
CA SER A 17 21.00 37.23 -43.62
C SER A 17 19.57 36.85 -43.21
N PHE A 18 18.58 37.22 -44.00
CA PHE A 18 17.17 36.89 -43.75
C PHE A 18 16.92 35.37 -43.79
N THR A 19 17.48 34.67 -44.79
CA THR A 19 17.38 33.21 -44.88
C THR A 19 18.09 32.50 -43.73
N LEU A 20 19.25 32.99 -43.28
CA LEU A 20 19.94 32.46 -42.10
C LEU A 20 19.12 32.62 -40.82
N VAL A 21 18.46 33.76 -40.62
CA VAL A 21 17.58 33.99 -39.47
C VAL A 21 16.39 33.04 -39.51
N ILE A 22 15.79 32.81 -40.68
CA ILE A 22 14.67 31.86 -40.82
C ILE A 22 15.11 30.44 -40.47
N ILE A 23 16.27 30.01 -40.96
CA ILE A 23 16.81 28.67 -40.65
C ILE A 23 17.09 28.53 -39.15
N ALA A 24 17.67 29.55 -38.52
CA ALA A 24 17.92 29.55 -37.08
C ALA A 24 16.62 29.47 -36.27
N CYS A 25 15.60 30.26 -36.64
CA CYS A 25 14.28 30.21 -36.00
C CYS A 25 13.61 28.84 -36.17
N ALA A 26 13.71 28.23 -37.37
CA ALA A 26 13.17 26.89 -37.62
C ALA A 26 13.88 25.82 -36.78
N PHE A 27 15.21 25.92 -36.64
CA PHE A 27 15.99 25.02 -35.80
C PHE A 27 15.65 25.17 -34.31
N LEU A 28 15.48 26.40 -33.82
CA LEU A 28 15.06 26.64 -32.44
C LEU A 28 13.64 26.15 -32.16
N ALA A 29 12.71 26.38 -33.10
CA ALA A 29 11.34 25.90 -32.97
C ALA A 29 11.27 24.37 -32.93
N THR A 30 12.02 23.68 -33.80
CA THR A 30 12.09 22.20 -33.81
C THR A 30 12.78 21.65 -32.57
N GLY A 31 13.86 22.28 -32.10
CA GLY A 31 14.50 21.90 -30.83
C GLY A 31 13.56 22.05 -29.64
N PHE A 32 12.80 23.16 -29.58
CA PHE A 32 11.84 23.41 -28.52
C PHE A 32 10.68 22.41 -28.53
N THR A 33 10.13 22.08 -29.72
CA THR A 33 9.05 21.09 -29.81
C THR A 33 9.52 19.71 -29.39
N VAL A 34 10.71 19.26 -29.82
CA VAL A 34 11.28 17.98 -29.39
C VAL A 34 11.51 17.95 -27.88
N TYR A 35 12.06 19.02 -27.31
CA TYR A 35 12.27 19.12 -25.86
C TYR A 35 10.95 19.04 -25.08
N GLN A 36 9.93 19.79 -25.51
CA GLN A 36 8.60 19.71 -24.92
C GLN A 36 7.94 18.34 -25.09
N SER A 37 8.09 17.71 -26.26
CA SER A 37 7.60 16.36 -26.50
C SER A 37 8.27 15.33 -25.58
N GLN A 38 9.57 15.44 -25.32
CA GLN A 38 10.26 14.56 -24.37
C GLN A 38 9.75 14.75 -22.94
N GLN A 39 9.56 16.00 -22.50
CA GLN A 39 8.95 16.27 -21.19
C GLN A 39 7.53 15.71 -21.09
N LEU A 40 6.76 15.81 -22.16
CA LEU A 40 5.38 15.33 -22.24
C LEU A 40 5.33 13.80 -22.22
N ILE A 41 6.21 13.11 -22.95
CA ILE A 41 6.35 11.64 -22.93
C ILE A 41 6.76 11.17 -21.53
N ALA A 42 7.70 11.84 -20.86
CA ALA A 42 8.08 11.51 -19.49
C ALA A 42 6.91 11.66 -18.50
N LYS A 43 6.06 12.68 -18.68
CA LYS A 43 4.83 12.86 -17.89
C LYS A 43 3.76 11.81 -18.20
N ILE A 44 3.64 11.36 -19.44
CA ILE A 44 2.68 10.33 -19.87
C ILE A 44 3.11 8.94 -19.41
N GLN A 45 4.40 8.58 -19.48
CA GLN A 45 4.89 7.25 -19.09
C GLN A 45 4.68 6.95 -17.59
N GLY A 46 4.57 7.98 -16.73
CA GLY A 46 4.19 7.83 -15.32
C GLY A 46 2.69 7.60 -15.07
N ARG A 47 1.84 7.67 -16.11
CA ARG A 47 0.37 7.59 -16.02
C ARG A 47 -0.13 6.36 -16.77
N VAL A 48 -0.25 5.23 -16.08
CA VAL A 48 -0.97 4.06 -16.61
C VAL A 48 -2.46 4.42 -16.69
N TYR A 49 -2.93 4.77 -17.89
CA TYR A 49 -4.35 5.02 -18.17
C TYR A 49 -5.11 3.69 -18.17
N ILE A 50 -5.78 3.36 -17.07
CA ILE A 50 -6.80 2.32 -17.08
C ILE A 50 -8.11 3.04 -17.41
N LEU A 51 -8.62 2.85 -18.63
CA LEU A 51 -9.96 3.33 -19.00
C LEU A 51 -10.99 2.59 -18.15
N PHE A 52 -11.63 3.33 -17.23
CA PHE A 52 -12.85 2.89 -16.57
C PHE A 52 -13.90 3.98 -16.83
N ASN A 53 -14.96 3.66 -17.58
CA ASN A 53 -16.13 4.53 -17.77
C ASN A 53 -15.87 5.97 -18.26
N GLY A 54 -14.97 6.16 -19.23
CA GLY A 54 -14.97 7.37 -20.07
C GLY A 54 -14.63 8.71 -19.39
N LYS A 55 -14.05 8.71 -18.19
CA LYS A 55 -13.50 9.93 -17.55
C LYS A 55 -12.01 9.78 -17.28
N VAL A 56 -11.23 10.70 -17.85
CA VAL A 56 -9.78 10.80 -17.63
C VAL A 56 -9.54 11.46 -16.27
N LEU A 57 -9.02 10.69 -15.32
CA LEU A 57 -8.77 11.12 -13.94
C LEU A 57 -7.28 11.36 -13.71
N ASP A 58 -6.83 12.59 -13.98
CA ASP A 58 -5.43 13.00 -13.81
C ASP A 58 -5.02 13.27 -12.35
N ALA A 59 -5.97 13.32 -11.41
CA ALA A 59 -5.71 13.54 -9.97
C ALA A 59 -5.42 12.24 -9.18
N VAL A 60 -5.66 11.06 -9.76
CA VAL A 60 -5.81 9.81 -8.99
C VAL A 60 -4.50 9.07 -8.72
N ALA A 61 -3.41 9.31 -9.45
CA ALA A 61 -2.21 8.46 -9.33
C ALA A 61 -1.41 8.67 -8.02
N ALA A 62 -1.28 9.91 -7.54
CA ALA A 62 -0.60 10.21 -6.27
C ALA A 62 -1.47 9.76 -5.08
N ASP A 63 -2.75 10.16 -5.08
CA ASP A 63 -3.73 9.72 -4.08
C ASP A 63 -3.85 8.20 -4.01
N ARG A 64 -3.80 7.50 -5.16
CA ARG A 64 -3.91 6.03 -5.20
C ARG A 64 -2.77 5.32 -4.49
N LYS A 65 -1.53 5.83 -4.57
CA LYS A 65 -0.39 5.17 -3.90
C LYS A 65 -0.48 5.33 -2.38
N ASP A 66 -0.85 6.52 -1.91
CA ASP A 66 -1.05 6.78 -0.49
C ASP A 66 -2.26 6.02 0.05
N ASN A 67 -3.35 5.92 -0.73
CA ASN A 67 -4.53 5.13 -0.39
C ASN A 67 -4.22 3.64 -0.30
N VAL A 68 -3.42 3.08 -1.23
CA VAL A 68 -2.99 1.67 -1.17
C VAL A 68 -2.21 1.37 0.11
N ALA A 69 -1.34 2.29 0.54
CA ALA A 69 -0.60 2.13 1.80
C ALA A 69 -1.53 2.12 3.01
N VAL A 70 -2.56 2.97 3.02
CA VAL A 70 -3.56 3.02 4.09
C VAL A 70 -4.41 1.74 4.08
N GLU A 71 -4.94 1.34 2.93
CA GLU A 71 -5.74 0.11 2.77
C GLU A 71 -4.93 -1.13 3.19
N ALA A 72 -3.64 -1.22 2.83
CA ALA A 72 -2.78 -2.33 3.21
C ALA A 72 -2.56 -2.39 4.73
N ARG A 73 -2.34 -1.23 5.38
CA ARG A 73 -2.21 -1.16 6.85
C ARG A 73 -3.51 -1.55 7.54
N ASP A 74 -4.65 -1.07 7.03
CA ASP A 74 -5.96 -1.41 7.57
C ASP A 74 -6.26 -2.91 7.41
N HIS A 75 -5.90 -3.51 6.26
CA HIS A 75 -6.04 -4.95 6.04
C HIS A 75 -5.25 -5.78 7.07
N VAL A 76 -3.99 -5.43 7.32
CA VAL A 76 -3.17 -6.09 8.35
C VAL A 76 -3.77 -5.87 9.73
N LYS A 77 -4.22 -4.66 10.04
CA LYS A 77 -4.85 -4.33 11.33
C LYS A 77 -6.11 -5.16 11.56
N ALA A 78 -7.03 -5.16 10.60
CA ALA A 78 -8.30 -5.88 10.66
C ALA A 78 -8.08 -7.38 10.87
N PHE A 79 -7.13 -7.99 10.16
CA PHE A 79 -6.75 -9.38 10.38
C PHE A 79 -6.33 -9.63 11.84
N HIS A 80 -5.42 -8.83 12.38
CA HIS A 80 -4.91 -9.03 13.74
C HIS A 80 -5.99 -8.81 14.80
N GLU A 81 -6.80 -7.76 14.67
CA GLU A 81 -7.89 -7.49 15.60
C GLU A 81 -8.94 -8.60 15.60
N LEU A 82 -9.33 -9.10 14.42
CA LEU A 82 -10.27 -10.23 14.29
C LEU A 82 -9.70 -11.55 14.80
N PHE A 83 -8.39 -11.78 14.64
CA PHE A 83 -7.75 -13.04 15.03
C PHE A 83 -7.46 -13.13 16.53
N PHE A 84 -7.07 -12.03 17.16
CA PHE A 84 -6.61 -12.02 18.56
C PHE A 84 -7.59 -11.35 19.53
N THR A 85 -8.67 -10.70 19.08
CA THR A 85 -9.70 -10.24 20.02
C THR A 85 -10.65 -11.39 20.32
N LEU A 86 -10.64 -11.88 21.55
CA LEU A 86 -11.40 -13.05 21.98
C LEU A 86 -12.16 -12.71 23.26
N SER A 87 -13.39 -13.21 23.37
CA SER A 87 -14.23 -13.07 24.55
C SER A 87 -14.60 -14.46 25.11
N PRO A 88 -15.27 -14.53 26.27
CA PRO A 88 -15.84 -15.77 26.78
C PRO A 88 -16.98 -16.36 25.92
N ASP A 89 -17.37 -15.69 24.82
CA ASP A 89 -18.42 -16.14 23.90
C ASP A 89 -17.83 -16.87 22.68
N ASP A 90 -18.01 -18.19 22.63
CA ASP A 90 -17.58 -19.06 21.54
C ASP A 90 -18.11 -18.62 20.16
N LYS A 91 -19.36 -18.18 20.08
CA LYS A 91 -20.00 -17.82 18.82
C LYS A 91 -19.40 -16.54 18.26
N ALA A 92 -19.15 -15.55 19.12
CA ALA A 92 -18.49 -14.31 18.74
C ALA A 92 -17.05 -14.57 18.25
N ASN A 93 -16.29 -15.40 18.96
CA ASN A 93 -14.92 -15.77 18.59
C ASN A 93 -14.87 -16.45 17.23
N LYS A 94 -15.71 -17.46 17.00
CA LYS A 94 -15.77 -18.17 15.71
C LYS A 94 -16.11 -17.23 14.55
N ALA A 95 -17.02 -16.29 14.76
CA ALA A 95 -17.36 -15.30 13.73
C ALA A 95 -16.18 -14.38 13.38
N GLY A 96 -15.43 -13.90 14.39
CA GLY A 96 -14.22 -13.10 14.19
C GLY A 96 -13.12 -13.87 13.48
N LEU A 97 -12.81 -15.08 13.96
CA LEU A 97 -11.77 -15.95 13.41
C LEU A 97 -12.06 -16.36 11.97
N ASN A 98 -13.31 -16.71 11.64
CA ASN A 98 -13.69 -17.00 10.26
C ASN A 98 -13.46 -15.81 9.32
N LYS A 99 -13.76 -14.58 9.78
CA LYS A 99 -13.47 -13.38 9.00
C LYS A 99 -11.97 -13.14 8.84
N ALA A 100 -11.19 -13.33 9.91
CA ALA A 100 -9.73 -13.22 9.84
C ALA A 100 -9.14 -14.19 8.81
N LEU A 101 -9.63 -15.43 8.76
CA LEU A 101 -9.16 -16.45 7.83
C LEU A 101 -9.50 -16.16 6.35
N TYR A 102 -10.42 -15.25 6.04
CA TYR A 102 -10.60 -14.75 4.66
C TYR A 102 -9.53 -13.75 4.21
N LEU A 103 -8.79 -13.17 5.16
CA LEU A 103 -7.78 -12.13 4.90
C LEU A 103 -6.37 -12.71 4.78
N ALA A 104 -6.17 -13.98 5.13
CA ALA A 104 -4.86 -14.62 5.17
C ALA A 104 -4.86 -16.00 4.51
N ASP A 105 -3.67 -16.48 4.16
CA ASP A 105 -3.48 -17.79 3.56
C ASP A 105 -3.36 -18.92 4.61
N GLU A 106 -2.95 -20.10 4.13
CA GLU A 106 -2.74 -21.28 4.95
C GLU A 106 -1.80 -21.09 6.14
N SER A 107 -0.87 -20.12 6.11
CA SER A 107 0.03 -19.86 7.24
C SER A 107 -0.72 -19.41 8.49
N ALA A 108 -1.71 -18.52 8.33
CA ALA A 108 -2.58 -18.10 9.42
C ALA A 108 -3.54 -19.23 9.84
N LYS A 109 -4.04 -20.02 8.89
CA LYS A 109 -4.87 -21.19 9.19
C LYS A 109 -4.12 -22.20 10.06
N ARG A 110 -2.86 -22.51 9.73
CA ARG A 110 -2.02 -23.41 10.56
C ARG A 110 -1.84 -22.85 11.97
N ALA A 111 -1.65 -21.54 12.13
CA ALA A 111 -1.56 -20.93 13.45
C ALA A 111 -2.86 -21.06 14.25
N TYR A 112 -4.01 -20.86 13.60
CA TYR A 112 -5.32 -21.10 14.19
C TYR A 112 -5.50 -22.56 14.61
N ASP A 113 -5.19 -23.50 13.72
CA ASP A 113 -5.31 -24.94 13.97
C ASP A 113 -4.43 -25.35 15.18
N ASN A 114 -3.18 -24.87 15.24
CA ASN A 114 -2.27 -25.12 16.36
C ASN A 114 -2.81 -24.57 17.70
N LEU A 115 -3.37 -23.35 17.71
CA LEU A 115 -3.97 -22.76 18.92
C LEU A 115 -5.21 -23.52 19.36
N ASN A 116 -6.00 -24.02 18.40
CA ASN A 116 -7.15 -24.84 18.68
C ASN A 116 -6.75 -26.20 19.27
N GLU A 117 -5.76 -26.86 18.69
CA GLU A 117 -5.20 -28.13 19.18
C GLU A 117 -4.58 -28.00 20.58
N SER A 118 -3.94 -26.85 20.88
CA SER A 118 -3.41 -26.58 22.22
C SER A 118 -4.49 -26.22 23.25
N GLY A 119 -5.77 -26.22 22.87
CA GLY A 119 -6.88 -25.86 23.74
C GLY A 119 -6.97 -24.38 24.09
N TYR A 120 -6.29 -23.50 23.34
CA TYR A 120 -6.21 -22.06 23.65
C TYR A 120 -7.59 -21.41 23.74
N TYR A 121 -8.43 -21.59 22.72
CA TYR A 121 -9.77 -21.01 22.66
C TYR A 121 -10.71 -21.59 23.73
N ALA A 122 -10.60 -22.89 24.01
CA ALA A 122 -11.37 -23.54 25.08
C ALA A 122 -11.00 -22.98 26.47
N ASN A 123 -9.72 -22.67 26.69
CA ASN A 123 -9.24 -22.05 27.92
C ASN A 123 -9.73 -20.60 28.07
N ILE A 124 -9.84 -19.85 26.98
CA ILE A 124 -10.43 -18.49 27.00
C ILE A 124 -11.89 -18.54 27.48
N ILE A 125 -12.69 -19.47 26.92
CA ILE A 125 -14.11 -19.61 27.24
C ILE A 125 -14.31 -20.12 28.67
N SER A 126 -13.71 -21.26 29.02
CA SER A 126 -13.86 -21.89 30.34
C SER A 126 -13.25 -21.06 31.47
N GLY A 127 -12.19 -20.31 31.20
CA GLY A 127 -11.55 -19.41 32.15
C GLY A 127 -12.20 -18.04 32.28
N ASN A 128 -13.32 -17.79 31.58
CA ASN A 128 -14.01 -16.50 31.53
C ASN A 128 -13.03 -15.34 31.23
N ILE A 129 -12.13 -15.57 30.26
CA ILE A 129 -11.05 -14.65 29.91
C ILE A 129 -11.53 -13.71 28.81
N SER A 130 -11.25 -12.42 28.96
CA SER A 130 -11.41 -11.43 27.89
C SER A 130 -10.05 -11.02 27.36
N GLN A 131 -9.84 -11.16 26.05
CA GLN A 131 -8.61 -10.80 25.37
C GLN A 131 -8.89 -9.72 24.34
N GLN A 132 -8.16 -8.62 24.44
CA GLN A 132 -8.25 -7.50 23.51
C GLN A 132 -6.90 -7.31 22.85
N LEU A 133 -6.91 -7.12 21.53
CA LEU A 133 -5.72 -6.71 20.79
C LEU A 133 -5.89 -5.26 20.34
N ARG A 134 -4.87 -4.43 20.59
CA ARG A 134 -4.74 -3.11 19.97
C ARG A 134 -3.51 -3.10 19.08
N VAL A 135 -3.69 -2.84 17.80
CA VAL A 135 -2.57 -2.62 16.87
C VAL A 135 -2.01 -1.23 17.09
N ASP A 136 -0.74 -1.14 17.49
CA ASP A 136 -0.07 0.12 17.78
C ASP A 136 0.52 0.72 16.51
N SER A 137 1.14 -0.09 15.64
CA SER A 137 1.60 0.34 14.33
C SER A 137 1.77 -0.81 13.32
N VAL A 138 1.69 -0.49 12.03
CA VAL A 138 1.96 -1.43 10.93
C VAL A 138 2.92 -0.78 9.96
N HIS A 139 4.07 -1.43 9.76
CA HIS A 139 5.04 -1.05 8.74
C HIS A 139 4.89 -1.96 7.52
N ILE A 140 4.84 -1.38 6.32
CA ILE A 140 4.69 -2.11 5.06
C ILE A 140 5.65 -1.51 4.05
N ASP A 141 6.43 -2.36 3.39
CA ASP A 141 7.27 -1.94 2.26
C ASP A 141 6.55 -2.17 0.93
N LEU A 142 6.06 -1.09 0.32
CA LEU A 142 5.37 -1.14 -0.96
C LEU A 142 6.31 -1.20 -2.18
N ARG A 143 7.63 -1.22 -1.97
CA ARG A 143 8.62 -1.23 -3.08
C ARG A 143 8.95 -2.65 -3.52
N ASN A 144 8.87 -3.60 -2.59
CA ASN A 144 9.24 -4.99 -2.81
C ASN A 144 7.97 -5.84 -2.82
N TYR A 145 7.69 -6.54 -3.93
CA TYR A 145 6.52 -7.40 -4.05
C TYR A 145 6.92 -8.88 -3.95
N PRO A 146 6.18 -9.73 -3.20
CA PRO A 146 5.00 -9.42 -2.37
C PRO A 146 5.36 -8.48 -1.21
N TYR A 147 4.44 -7.59 -0.80
CA TYR A 147 4.75 -6.47 0.09
C TYR A 147 5.02 -6.94 1.53
N PRO A 148 6.27 -6.93 2.02
CA PRO A 148 6.55 -7.39 3.37
C PRO A 148 6.00 -6.40 4.40
N PHE A 149 5.50 -6.93 5.51
CA PHE A 149 5.01 -6.13 6.61
C PHE A 149 5.52 -6.62 7.97
N ARG A 150 5.49 -5.69 8.93
CA ARG A 150 5.64 -5.97 10.35
C ARG A 150 4.54 -5.24 11.13
N CYS A 151 3.83 -5.99 11.96
CA CYS A 151 2.76 -5.47 12.80
C CYS A 151 3.22 -5.49 14.26
N TYR A 152 3.03 -4.37 14.95
CA TYR A 152 3.30 -4.21 16.36
C TYR A 152 1.98 -3.97 17.07
N ALA A 153 1.67 -4.79 18.07
CA ALA A 153 0.42 -4.74 18.79
C ALA A 153 0.62 -5.03 20.28
N THR A 154 -0.29 -4.48 21.08
CA THR A 154 -0.40 -4.73 22.50
C THR A 154 -1.62 -5.61 22.76
N GLN A 155 -1.42 -6.74 23.43
CA GLN A 155 -2.50 -7.65 23.80
C GLN A 155 -2.77 -7.54 25.30
N THR A 156 -4.02 -7.31 25.67
CA THR A 156 -4.46 -7.27 27.07
C THR A 156 -5.34 -8.48 27.34
N ILE A 157 -4.94 -9.30 28.31
CA ILE A 157 -5.66 -10.50 28.74
C ILE A 157 -6.19 -10.25 30.16
N ILE A 158 -7.50 -10.15 30.26
CA ILE A 158 -8.22 -9.88 31.50
C ILE A 158 -8.82 -11.19 32.01
N ARG A 159 -8.39 -11.60 33.19
CA ARG A 159 -8.93 -12.73 33.95
C ARG A 159 -9.57 -12.20 35.24
N THR A 160 -10.32 -13.04 35.93
CA THR A 160 -10.90 -12.69 37.23
C THR A 160 -9.83 -12.32 38.27
N SER A 161 -8.67 -12.98 38.25
CA SER A 161 -7.60 -12.77 39.24
C SER A 161 -6.51 -11.79 38.81
N SER A 162 -6.36 -11.51 37.51
CA SER A 162 -5.25 -10.72 37.00
C SER A 162 -5.52 -10.16 35.61
N THR A 163 -4.85 -9.06 35.31
CA THR A 163 -4.72 -8.49 33.97
C THR A 163 -3.27 -8.59 33.51
N VAL A 164 -3.05 -9.27 32.39
CA VAL A 164 -1.72 -9.43 31.75
C VAL A 164 -1.68 -8.61 30.47
N THR A 165 -0.65 -7.79 30.29
CA THR A 165 -0.37 -7.07 29.04
C THR A 165 0.83 -7.70 28.35
N ARG A 166 0.70 -8.02 27.06
CA ARG A 166 1.72 -8.68 26.25
C ARG A 166 2.08 -7.83 25.03
N SER A 167 3.34 -7.88 24.65
CA SER A 167 3.87 -7.40 23.37
C SER A 167 3.63 -8.49 22.33
N LEU A 168 3.01 -8.13 21.21
CA LEU A 168 2.85 -9.00 20.05
C LEU A 168 3.49 -8.34 18.84
N VAL A 169 4.49 -9.01 18.26
CA VAL A 169 5.11 -8.61 16.99
C VAL A 169 4.94 -9.73 16.00
N THR A 170 4.38 -9.42 14.83
CA THR A 170 4.18 -10.39 13.76
C THR A 170 4.75 -9.87 12.45
N SER A 171 5.03 -10.78 11.52
CA SER A 171 5.48 -10.43 10.19
C SER A 171 4.92 -11.39 9.16
N GLY A 172 4.88 -10.93 7.93
CA GLY A 172 4.44 -11.69 6.77
C GLY A 172 4.55 -10.80 5.54
N GLU A 173 3.82 -11.19 4.50
CA GLU A 173 3.80 -10.46 3.24
C GLU A 173 2.36 -10.30 2.72
N LEU A 174 2.12 -9.25 1.95
CA LEU A 174 0.84 -8.99 1.30
C LEU A 174 0.94 -9.25 -0.19
N ARG A 175 0.03 -10.07 -0.69
CA ARG A 175 -0.17 -10.31 -2.13
C ARG A 175 -1.51 -9.76 -2.56
N ASN A 176 -1.61 -9.27 -3.80
CA ASN A 176 -2.88 -8.81 -4.34
C ASN A 176 -3.78 -10.00 -4.73
N VAL A 177 -5.07 -9.87 -4.43
CA VAL A 177 -6.13 -10.82 -4.81
C VAL A 177 -7.36 -10.06 -5.29
N SER A 178 -8.26 -10.75 -5.99
CA SER A 178 -9.54 -10.16 -6.40
C SER A 178 -10.34 -9.73 -5.17
N ARG A 179 -10.86 -8.50 -5.21
CA ARG A 179 -11.74 -7.98 -4.17
C ARG A 179 -13.04 -8.78 -4.10
N SER A 180 -13.56 -8.95 -2.91
CA SER A 180 -14.86 -9.57 -2.63
C SER A 180 -15.51 -8.90 -1.43
N ASP A 181 -16.77 -9.21 -1.16
CA ASP A 181 -17.48 -8.67 0.01
C ASP A 181 -16.79 -9.05 1.34
N ASN A 182 -16.11 -10.20 1.38
CA ASN A 182 -15.35 -10.64 2.56
C ASN A 182 -13.93 -10.05 2.61
N ASN A 183 -13.39 -9.58 1.49
CA ASN A 183 -12.06 -9.00 1.37
C ASN A 183 -12.10 -7.78 0.44
N PRO A 184 -12.64 -6.64 0.93
CA PRO A 184 -12.80 -5.44 0.12
C PRO A 184 -11.47 -4.78 -0.23
N HIS A 185 -10.42 -5.01 0.57
CA HIS A 185 -9.09 -4.44 0.33
C HIS A 185 -8.40 -5.09 -0.87
N GLY A 186 -8.62 -6.39 -1.11
CA GLY A 186 -7.98 -7.12 -2.19
C GLY A 186 -6.51 -7.47 -1.90
N PHE A 187 -6.17 -7.61 -0.62
CA PHE A 187 -4.87 -8.14 -0.18
C PHE A 187 -5.06 -9.52 0.46
N LEU A 188 -4.03 -10.35 0.41
CA LEU A 188 -3.96 -11.61 1.12
C LEU A 188 -2.66 -11.65 1.91
N ILE A 189 -2.76 -11.83 3.22
CA ILE A 189 -1.62 -12.04 4.11
C ILE A 189 -1.05 -13.43 3.84
N GLN A 190 0.25 -13.51 3.63
CA GLN A 190 0.98 -14.75 3.35
C GLN A 190 2.22 -14.86 4.22
N ARG A 191 2.69 -16.10 4.40
CA ARG A 191 3.88 -16.41 5.22
C ARG A 191 3.85 -15.73 6.58
N TRP A 192 2.66 -15.67 7.18
CA TRP A 192 2.44 -15.03 8.46
C TRP A 192 3.13 -15.81 9.57
N SER A 193 3.81 -15.09 10.46
CA SER A 193 4.51 -15.64 11.60
C SER A 193 4.52 -14.67 12.77
N THR A 194 4.54 -15.22 13.99
CA THR A 194 4.76 -14.44 15.21
C THR A 194 6.25 -14.37 15.49
N ILE A 195 6.79 -13.16 15.62
CA ILE A 195 8.19 -12.89 15.95
C ILE A 195 8.36 -12.78 17.45
N GLU A 196 7.43 -12.09 18.12
CA GLU A 196 7.46 -11.85 19.55
C GLU A 196 6.07 -12.02 20.15
N ASN A 197 6.01 -12.67 21.29
CA ASN A 197 4.81 -12.80 22.11
C ASN A 197 5.20 -12.87 23.59
N ALA A 198 5.49 -11.72 24.19
CA ALA A 198 6.13 -11.60 25.49
C ALA A 198 5.29 -10.81 26.49
N ASP A 199 5.28 -11.22 27.76
CA ASP A 199 4.56 -10.51 28.83
C ASP A 199 5.31 -9.24 29.23
N ILE A 200 4.65 -8.09 29.18
CA ILE A 200 5.22 -6.78 29.53
C ILE A 200 4.84 -6.39 30.96
N LYS A 201 3.59 -6.68 31.36
CA LYS A 201 3.04 -6.24 32.64
C LYS A 201 2.00 -7.21 33.16
N VAL A 202 2.03 -7.47 34.46
CA VAL A 202 1.01 -8.25 35.18
C VAL A 202 0.48 -7.41 36.33
N VAL A 203 -0.83 -7.32 36.45
CA VAL A 203 -1.54 -6.66 37.56
C VAL A 203 -2.48 -7.68 38.17
N ASN A 204 -2.37 -7.95 39.46
CA ASN A 204 -3.27 -8.83 40.19
C ASN A 204 -4.39 -8.01 40.85
N HIS A 205 -5.60 -8.56 40.91
CA HIS A 205 -6.77 -7.96 41.56
C HIS A 205 -7.00 -8.56 42.94
#